data_AF-A0AAU6M3P4-F1
#
_entry.id   AF-A0AAU6M3P4-F1
#
_cell.length_a   1.000
_cell.length_b   1.000
_cell.length_c   1.000
_cell.angle_alpha   90.00
_cell.angle_beta   90.00
_cell.angle_gamma   90.00
#
_symmetry.space_group_name_H-M   'P 1'
#
loop_
_entity.id
_entity.type
_entity.pdbx_description
1 polymer ?
#
loop_
_entity_poly.entity_id
_entity_poly.type
_entity_poly.pdbx_seq_one_letter_code
_entity_poly.pdbx_strand_id
1 'polypeptide(L)' 'MYDQHTAEVPPAVPPARSAHEPTTVERGSFCTARCGCGWSGPARRSRDRARADADAHRAAP' A
#
# COMPACT_ATOMS: atom_id res chain seq x y z
N MET A 1 20.84 -14.56 -34.49
CA MET A 1 20.11 -15.44 -33.56
C MET A 1 19.98 -14.71 -32.23
N TYR A 2 18.95 -13.88 -32.04
CA TYR A 2 18.68 -13.25 -30.74
C TYR A 2 17.48 -13.95 -30.14
N ASP A 3 17.74 -14.77 -29.12
CA ASP A 3 16.72 -15.43 -28.31
C ASP A 3 16.15 -14.36 -27.35
N GLN A 4 15.03 -13.74 -27.74
CA GLN A 4 14.29 -12.86 -26.84
C GLN A 4 13.54 -13.75 -25.85
N HIS A 5 14.18 -14.02 -24.72
CA HIS A 5 13.51 -14.58 -23.57
C HIS A 5 12.53 -13.52 -23.03
N THR A 6 11.27 -13.59 -23.48
CA THR A 6 10.20 -12.83 -22.84
C THR A 6 10.01 -13.46 -21.47
N ALA A 7 10.56 -12.82 -20.44
CA ALA A 7 10.28 -13.20 -19.07
C ALA A 7 8.79 -12.91 -18.83
N GLU A 8 7.97 -13.95 -18.92
CA GLU A 8 6.58 -13.92 -18.52
C GLU A 8 6.52 -13.44 -17.07
N VAL A 9 5.96 -12.24 -16.87
CA VAL A 9 5.72 -11.71 -15.53
C VAL A 9 4.74 -12.67 -14.87
N PRO A 10 5.12 -13.41 -13.82
CA PRO A 10 4.19 -14.32 -13.17
C PRO A 10 2.98 -13.50 -12.70
N PRO A 11 1.74 -14.01 -12.85
CA PRO A 11 0.57 -13.31 -12.37
C PRO A 11 0.78 -13.08 -10.87
N ALA A 12 0.91 -11.82 -10.47
CA ALA A 12 1.02 -11.43 -9.08
C ALA A 12 -0.20 -12.02 -8.36
N VAL A 13 0.04 -13.10 -7.60
CA VAL A 13 -0.97 -13.72 -6.76
C VAL A 13 -1.51 -12.60 -5.88
N PRO A 14 -2.80 -12.22 -5.96
CA PRO A 14 -3.32 -11.19 -5.07
C PRO A 14 -3.09 -11.71 -3.66
N PRO A 15 -2.44 -10.93 -2.77
CA PRO A 15 -2.19 -11.40 -1.42
C PRO A 15 -3.52 -11.83 -0.82
N ALA A 16 -3.50 -12.99 -0.17
CA ALA A 16 -4.66 -13.62 0.44
C ALA A 16 -5.51 -12.57 1.17
N ARG A 17 -6.84 -12.70 1.05
CA ARG A 17 -7.91 -11.73 1.38
C ARG A 17 -8.01 -11.30 2.86
N SER A 18 -6.89 -11.25 3.58
CA SER A 18 -6.78 -10.83 4.98
C SER A 18 -5.52 -10.03 5.27
N ALA A 19 -4.66 -9.75 4.28
CA ALA A 19 -3.56 -8.82 4.46
C ALA A 19 -4.14 -7.39 4.49
N HIS A 20 -4.38 -6.85 5.68
CA HIS A 20 -4.59 -5.41 5.85
C HIS A 20 -3.28 -4.73 5.44
N GLU A 21 -3.17 -4.37 4.17
CA GLU A 21 -2.04 -3.67 3.59
C GLU A 21 -2.41 -2.19 3.42
N PRO A 22 -2.30 -1.39 4.50
CA PRO A 22 -2.48 0.04 4.38
C PRO A 22 -1.35 0.64 3.57
N THR A 23 -1.74 1.37 2.53
CA THR A 23 -0.87 2.14 1.65
C THR A 23 -0.96 3.62 2.03
N THR A 24 0.10 4.38 1.81
CA THR A 24 0.08 5.83 2.03
C THR A 24 -0.04 6.54 0.69
N VAL A 25 -0.97 7.47 0.60
CA VAL A 25 -1.25 8.25 -0.61
C VAL A 25 -0.92 9.70 -0.34
N GLU A 26 -0.03 10.26 -1.16
CA GLU A 26 0.34 11.67 -1.09
C GLU A 26 -0.53 12.51 -2.02
N ARG A 27 -1.05 13.61 -1.49
CA ARG A 27 -1.88 14.60 -2.17
C ARG A 27 -1.31 15.99 -1.88
N GLY A 28 -0.29 16.37 -2.64
CA GLY A 28 0.45 17.63 -2.42
C GLY A 28 1.21 17.61 -1.10
N SER A 29 0.89 18.54 -0.20
CA SER A 29 1.53 18.64 1.13
C SER A 29 0.88 17.75 2.20
N PHE A 30 -0.09 16.92 1.83
CA PHE A 30 -0.77 16.00 2.72
C PHE A 30 -0.52 14.55 2.30
N CYS A 31 -0.45 13.67 3.29
CA CYS A 31 -0.32 12.24 3.13
C CYS A 31 -1.41 11.55 3.97
N THR A 32 -2.10 10.59 3.36
CA THR A 32 -3.25 9.90 3.96
C THR A 32 -3.05 8.39 3.81
N ALA A 33 -3.19 7.64 4.90
CA ALA A 33 -3.18 6.19 4.85
C ALA A 33 -4.52 5.64 4.34
N ARG A 34 -4.51 4.59 3.52
CA ARG A 34 -5.71 3.88 3.07
C ARG A 34 -5.43 2.39 3.03
N CYS A 35 -6.32 1.59 3.60
CA CYS A 35 -6.26 0.14 3.54
C CYS A 35 -7.24 -0.42 2.50
N GLY A 36 -6.86 -1.56 1.90
CA GLY A 36 -7.73 -2.34 1.02
C GLY A 36 -9.02 -2.84 1.68
N CYS A 37 -9.09 -2.86 3.01
CA CYS A 37 -10.31 -3.21 3.77
C CYS A 37 -11.40 -2.12 3.73
N GLY A 38 -11.09 -0.91 3.25
CA GLY A 38 -12.00 0.23 3.22
C GLY A 38 -11.68 1.32 4.26
N TRP A 39 -10.77 1.06 5.21
CA TRP A 39 -10.30 2.06 6.15
C TRP A 39 -9.48 3.15 5.45
N SER A 40 -9.70 4.40 5.85
CA SER A 40 -8.87 5.54 5.45
C SER A 40 -8.49 6.32 6.69
N GLY A 41 -7.19 6.49 6.89
CA GLY A 41 -6.65 7.30 7.96
C GLY A 41 -6.87 8.79 7.72
N PRO A 42 -6.55 9.61 8.72
CA PRO A 42 -6.63 11.06 8.63
C PRO A 42 -5.55 11.66 7.74
N ALA A 43 -5.83 12.83 7.13
CA ALA A 43 -4.83 13.56 6.36
C ALA A 43 -3.74 14.17 7.28
N ARG A 44 -2.49 13.76 7.10
CA ARG A 44 -1.33 14.24 7.86
C ARG A 44 -0.39 15.01 6.95
N ARG A 45 0.25 16.06 7.48
CA ARG A 45 1.30 16.80 6.75
C ARG A 45 2.65 16.06 6.80
N SER A 46 2.90 15.36 7.91
CA SER A 46 4.07 14.51 8.07
C SER A 46 3.81 13.15 7.44
N ARG A 47 4.67 12.79 6.49
CA ARG A 47 4.67 11.46 5.86
C ARG A 47 4.91 10.36 6.88
N ASP A 48 5.80 10.59 7.84
CA ASP A 48 6.12 9.59 8.86
C ASP A 48 4.95 9.35 9.80
N ARG A 49 4.18 10.40 10.13
CA ARG A 49 2.91 10.25 10.86
C ARG A 49 1.87 9.45 10.06
N ALA A 50 1.74 9.72 8.76
CA ALA A 50 0.84 8.96 7.91
C ALA A 50 1.25 7.49 7.78
N ARG A 51 2.56 7.20 7.72
CA ARG A 51 3.10 5.83 7.74
C ARG A 51 2.85 5.14 9.08
N ALA A 52 3.07 5.83 10.19
CA ALA A 52 2.76 5.28 11.51
C ALA A 52 1.26 4.97 11.67
N ASP A 53 0.37 5.82 11.14
CA ASP A 53 -1.07 5.56 11.10
C ASP A 53 -1.39 4.30 10.27
N ALA A 54 -0.71 4.10 9.13
CA ALA A 54 -0.81 2.88 8.33
C ALA A 54 -0.29 1.65 9.10
N ASP A 55 0.91 1.70 9.68
CA ASP A 55 1.50 0.59 10.42
C ASP A 55 0.66 0.20 11.66
N ALA A 56 0.09 1.20 12.35
CA ALA A 56 -0.84 0.97 13.45
C ALA A 56 -2.09 0.21 13.00
N HIS A 57 -2.67 0.57 11.85
CA HIS A 57 -3.81 -0.16 11.28
C HIS A 57 -3.42 -1.55 10.75
N ARG A 58 -2.20 -1.72 10.23
CA ARG A 58 -1.68 -3.04 9.84
C ARG A 58 -1.55 -3.96 11.06
N ALA A 59 -1.14 -3.41 12.20
CA ALA A 59 -1.01 -4.15 13.46
C ALA A 59 -2.37 -4.37 14.16
N ALA A 60 -3.34 -3.48 13.95
CA ALA A 60 -4.69 -3.53 14.51
C ALA A 60 -5.74 -3.46 13.37
N PRO A 61 -6.06 -4.61 12.75
CA PRO A 61 -6.97 -4.69 11.59
C PRO A 61 -8.40 -4.25 11.87
#